data_AF-A0A5U9SPR8-F1
#
_entry.id   AF-A0A5U9SPR8-F1
#
_cell.length_a   1.000
_cell.length_b   1.000
_cell.length_c   1.000
_cell.angle_alpha   90.00
_cell.angle_beta   90.00
_cell.angle_gamma   90.00
#
_symmetry.space_group_name_H-M   'P 1'
#
loop_
_entity.id
_entity.type
_entity.pdbx_description
1 polymer ?
#
loop_
_entity_poly.entity_id
_entity_poly.type
_entity_poly.pdbx_seq_one_letter_code
_entity_poly.pdbx_strand_id
1 'polypeptide(L)'
;MMAVALFSALPVLAADYSEKTQYLGVVNGQVVGNSVVKVTRTPADPVLYRTESNGPLPETLVIRNAESRPASGNMAYITVKRTLGDGRDARLTLKTTLMVDGQRAALSASQRGEDVVITVPAATRQVELRS
;
A
#
# COMPACT_ATOMS: atom_id res chain seq x y z
N MET A 1 -23.24 47.36 -5.38
CA MET A 1 -23.46 46.00 -5.91
C MET A 1 -22.51 45.06 -5.19
N MET A 2 -23.03 44.13 -4.37
CA MET A 2 -22.22 43.15 -3.63
C MET A 2 -22.03 41.91 -4.50
N ALA A 3 -20.77 41.58 -4.81
CA ALA A 3 -20.44 40.36 -5.52
C ALA A 3 -20.48 39.18 -4.54
N VAL A 4 -21.39 38.24 -4.76
CA VAL A 4 -21.46 36.97 -4.04
C VAL A 4 -20.56 35.98 -4.79
N ALA A 5 -19.46 35.56 -4.18
CA ALA A 5 -18.63 34.50 -4.71
C ALA A 5 -19.27 33.15 -4.36
N LEU A 6 -19.79 32.44 -5.37
CA LEU A 6 -20.20 31.04 -5.25
C LEU A 6 -18.94 30.17 -5.17
N PHE A 7 -18.68 29.56 -4.01
CA PHE A 7 -17.71 28.48 -3.89
C PHE A 7 -18.38 27.16 -4.30
N SER A 8 -18.15 26.71 -5.53
CA SER A 8 -18.51 25.37 -5.98
C SER A 8 -17.50 24.35 -5.46
N ALA A 9 -17.85 23.66 -4.36
CA ALA A 9 -17.13 22.47 -3.94
C ALA A 9 -17.48 21.31 -4.88
N LEU A 10 -16.62 21.03 -5.86
CA LEU A 10 -16.74 19.82 -6.68
C LEU A 10 -16.38 18.60 -5.82
N PRO A 11 -17.16 17.51 -5.87
CA PRO A 11 -16.81 16.28 -5.17
C PRO A 11 -15.52 15.74 -5.76
N VAL A 12 -14.48 15.57 -4.93
CA VAL A 12 -13.30 14.81 -5.32
C VAL A 12 -13.76 13.35 -5.44
N LEU A 13 -13.69 12.78 -6.64
CA LEU A 13 -13.88 11.35 -6.83
C LEU A 13 -12.80 10.64 -6.00
N ALA A 14 -13.20 9.97 -4.92
CA ALA A 14 -12.31 9.12 -4.16
C ALA A 14 -11.75 8.05 -5.12
N ALA A 15 -10.44 7.91 -5.17
CA ALA A 15 -9.79 6.87 -5.97
C ALA A 15 -10.39 5.50 -5.68
N ASP A 16 -10.55 4.67 -6.71
CA ASP A 16 -11.11 3.33 -6.57
C ASP A 16 -10.33 2.51 -5.55
N TYR A 17 -11.06 2.00 -4.55
CA TYR A 17 -10.49 1.06 -3.60
C TYR A 17 -10.16 -0.26 -4.30
N SER A 18 -8.94 -0.75 -4.09
CA SER A 18 -8.49 -2.04 -4.59
C SER A 18 -8.03 -2.93 -3.43
N GLU A 19 -8.60 -4.14 -3.34
CA GLU A 19 -8.10 -5.22 -2.48
C GLU A 19 -7.56 -6.35 -3.38
N LYS A 20 -6.40 -6.90 -3.03
CA LYS A 20 -5.80 -8.03 -3.74
C LYS A 20 -5.80 -9.27 -2.84
N THR A 21 -6.50 -10.31 -3.28
CA THR A 21 -6.45 -11.63 -2.64
C THR A 21 -5.44 -12.52 -3.35
N GLN A 22 -4.58 -13.18 -2.58
CA GLN A 22 -3.56 -14.08 -3.12
C GLN A 22 -3.47 -15.35 -2.28
N TYR A 23 -3.48 -16.49 -2.96
CA TYR A 23 -3.21 -17.78 -2.32
C TYR A 23 -1.71 -17.99 -2.17
N LEU A 24 -1.26 -18.22 -0.93
CA LEU A 24 0.16 -18.41 -0.59
C LEU A 24 0.58 -19.90 -0.52
N GLY A 25 -0.29 -20.80 -0.99
CA GLY A 25 -0.06 -22.24 -0.88
C GLY A 25 -0.32 -22.79 0.53
N VAL A 26 0.06 -24.05 0.73
CA VAL A 26 0.12 -24.65 2.07
C VAL A 26 1.33 -24.09 2.81
N VAL A 27 1.10 -23.56 4.00
CA VAL A 27 2.12 -22.89 4.80
C VAL A 27 2.45 -23.72 6.04
N ASN A 28 3.68 -24.21 6.12
CA ASN A 28 4.22 -24.81 7.35
C ASN A 28 4.72 -23.66 8.22
N GLY A 29 3.88 -23.20 9.14
CA GLY A 29 4.24 -22.14 10.06
C GLY A 29 5.01 -22.65 11.27
N GLN A 30 5.84 -21.79 11.85
CA GLN A 30 6.48 -22.04 13.14
C GLN A 30 5.68 -21.35 14.25
N VAL A 31 5.41 -22.07 15.35
CA VAL A 31 4.83 -21.45 16.55
C VAL A 31 5.91 -20.65 17.26
N VAL A 32 5.63 -19.36 17.49
CA VAL A 32 6.48 -18.42 18.22
C VAL A 32 5.70 -17.94 19.44
N GLY A 33 6.34 -17.98 20.62
CA GLY A 33 5.75 -17.44 21.85
C GLY A 33 4.43 -18.09 22.25
N ASN A 34 4.28 -19.39 21.98
CA ASN A 34 3.13 -20.26 22.31
C ASN A 34 1.77 -19.90 21.68
N SER A 35 1.64 -18.79 20.94
CA SER A 35 0.33 -18.32 20.45
C SER A 35 0.32 -17.71 19.04
N VAL A 36 1.49 -17.48 18.42
CA VAL A 36 1.58 -16.89 17.08
C VAL A 36 2.21 -17.87 16.11
N VAL A 37 1.56 -18.10 14.98
CA VAL A 37 2.13 -18.88 13.88
C VAL A 37 2.81 -17.92 12.91
N LYS A 38 4.12 -18.00 12.79
CA LYS A 38 4.91 -17.21 11.83
C LYS A 38 5.13 -18.02 10.56
N VAL A 39 4.87 -17.38 9.43
CA VAL A 39 5.08 -17.94 8.09
C VAL A 39 5.95 -16.97 7.28
N THR A 40 6.84 -17.51 6.46
CA THR A 40 7.62 -16.72 5.48
C THR A 40 7.45 -17.33 4.10
N ARG A 41 6.97 -16.52 3.15
CA ARG A 41 6.70 -16.91 1.76
C ARG A 41 6.99 -15.73 0.84
N THR A 42 7.31 -16.07 -0.41
CA THR A 42 7.39 -15.11 -1.51
C THR A 42 6.05 -15.11 -2.25
N PRO A 43 5.42 -13.95 -2.48
CA PRO A 43 4.24 -13.84 -3.33
C PRO A 43 4.51 -14.38 -4.74
N ALA A 44 3.58 -15.16 -5.30
CA ALA A 44 3.69 -15.69 -6.67
C ALA A 44 3.66 -14.56 -7.72
N ASP A 45 2.80 -13.57 -7.50
CA ASP A 45 2.81 -12.29 -8.21
C ASP A 45 3.29 -11.20 -7.24
N PRO A 46 4.41 -10.53 -7.53
CA PRO A 46 4.97 -9.49 -6.67
C PRO A 46 4.26 -8.14 -6.81
N VAL A 47 3.39 -7.93 -7.81
CA VAL A 47 2.71 -6.65 -8.01
C VAL A 47 1.54 -6.55 -7.02
N LEU A 48 1.62 -5.61 -6.08
CA LEU A 48 0.59 -5.39 -5.06
C LEU A 48 -0.48 -4.40 -5.52
N TYR A 49 -0.05 -3.41 -6.29
CA TYR A 49 -0.88 -2.39 -6.91
C TYR A 49 -0.26 -2.00 -8.25
N ARG A 50 -1.11 -1.74 -9.25
CA ARG A 50 -0.71 -1.22 -10.55
C ARG A 50 -1.79 -0.29 -11.06
N THR A 51 -1.38 0.83 -11.62
CA THR A 51 -2.24 1.68 -12.42
C THR A 51 -1.48 2.14 -13.65
N GLU A 52 -2.17 2.10 -14.79
CA GLU A 52 -1.70 2.53 -16.11
C GLU A 52 -2.78 3.46 -16.66
N SER A 53 -2.40 4.64 -17.12
CA SER A 53 -3.37 5.62 -17.62
C SER A 53 -2.74 6.54 -18.64
N ASN A 54 -3.55 6.97 -19.61
CA ASN A 54 -3.25 8.11 -20.49
C ASN A 54 -3.70 9.45 -19.86
N GLY A 55 -4.22 9.41 -18.62
CA GLY A 55 -4.62 10.56 -17.81
C GLY A 55 -3.78 10.68 -16.53
N PRO A 56 -4.21 11.51 -15.55
CA PRO A 56 -3.43 11.75 -14.34
C PRO A 56 -3.27 10.47 -13.52
N LEU A 57 -2.02 10.17 -13.16
CA LEU A 57 -1.64 9.07 -12.27
C LEU A 57 -1.71 9.53 -10.81
N PRO A 58 -1.86 8.61 -9.84
CA PRO A 58 -1.97 8.98 -8.44
C PRO A 58 -0.69 9.63 -7.94
N GLU A 59 -0.82 10.78 -7.29
CA GLU A 59 0.27 11.44 -6.56
C GLU A 59 0.53 10.80 -5.20
N THR A 60 -0.40 9.98 -4.72
CA THR A 60 -0.35 9.36 -3.40
C THR A 60 -1.03 8.00 -3.41
N LEU A 61 -0.42 7.01 -2.74
CA LEU A 61 -1.05 5.73 -2.41
C LEU A 61 -1.30 5.67 -0.90
N VAL A 62 -2.47 5.19 -0.51
CA VAL A 62 -2.82 5.00 0.91
C VAL A 62 -2.98 3.50 1.17
N ILE A 63 -2.21 2.98 2.12
CA ILE A 63 -2.31 1.60 2.60
C ILE A 63 -2.97 1.65 3.96
N ARG A 64 -4.17 1.05 4.06
CA ARG A 64 -4.99 1.11 5.26
C ARG A 64 -4.52 0.15 6.34
N ASN A 65 -4.67 0.55 7.61
CA ASN A 65 -4.33 -0.27 8.78
C ASN A 65 -2.89 -0.81 8.71
N ALA A 66 -1.94 0.06 8.42
CA ALA A 66 -0.58 -0.31 8.15
C ALA A 66 0.44 0.52 8.93
N GLU A 67 1.61 -0.07 9.11
CA GLU A 67 2.81 0.59 9.65
C GLU A 67 3.95 0.49 8.64
N SER A 68 4.76 1.55 8.54
CA SER A 68 5.93 1.58 7.68
C SER A 68 7.23 1.65 8.47
N ARG A 69 8.24 0.92 7.99
CA ARG A 69 9.62 1.00 8.51
C ARG A 69 10.61 1.03 7.35
N PRO A 70 11.57 1.97 7.32
CA PRO A 70 12.57 2.03 6.26
C PRO A 70 13.34 0.72 6.08
N ALA A 71 13.71 0.42 4.84
CA ALA A 71 14.55 -0.70 4.46
C ALA A 71 15.67 -0.26 3.51
N SER A 72 16.67 -1.12 3.34
CA SER A 72 17.77 -0.86 2.40
C SER A 72 17.29 -0.81 0.95
N GLY A 73 18.00 -0.04 0.12
CA GLY A 73 17.77 0.02 -1.33
C GLY A 73 16.54 0.81 -1.75
N ASN A 74 16.23 1.88 -1.03
CA ASN A 74 15.06 2.75 -1.25
C ASN A 74 13.71 2.01 -1.17
N MET A 75 13.65 1.03 -0.27
CA MET A 75 12.47 0.21 0.01
C MET A 75 11.95 0.50 1.42
N ALA A 76 10.76 0.02 1.73
CA ALA A 76 10.23 0.04 3.09
C ALA A 76 9.55 -1.29 3.42
N TYR A 77 9.69 -1.74 4.65
CA TYR A 77 8.83 -2.77 5.18
C TYR A 77 7.47 -2.14 5.48
N ILE A 78 6.42 -2.66 4.86
CA ILE A 78 5.03 -2.29 5.14
C ILE A 78 4.38 -3.46 5.86
N THR A 79 3.84 -3.22 7.06
CA THR A 79 3.10 -4.22 7.82
C THR A 79 1.64 -3.84 7.87
N VAL A 80 0.78 -4.63 7.23
CA VAL A 80 -0.68 -4.47 7.29
C VAL A 80 -1.22 -5.31 8.44
N LYS A 81 -2.11 -4.72 9.24
CA LYS A 81 -2.82 -5.36 10.34
C LYS A 81 -4.28 -5.60 9.94
N ARG A 82 -4.78 -6.81 10.22
CA ARG A 82 -6.20 -7.16 10.06
C ARG A 82 -6.68 -7.90 11.30
N THR A 83 -7.73 -7.40 11.93
CA THR A 83 -8.41 -8.12 13.02
C THR A 83 -9.30 -9.21 12.42
N LEU A 84 -9.15 -10.43 12.92
CA LEU A 84 -9.90 -11.62 12.49
C LEU A 84 -11.22 -11.72 13.25
N GLY A 85 -12.10 -12.63 12.81
CA GLY A 85 -13.43 -12.82 13.43
C GLY A 85 -13.40 -13.27 14.90
N ASP A 86 -12.26 -13.75 15.39
CA ASP A 86 -12.03 -14.12 16.79
C ASP A 86 -11.38 -12.99 17.61
N GLY A 87 -11.26 -11.78 17.05
CA GLY A 87 -10.68 -10.61 17.71
C GLY A 87 -9.15 -10.59 17.74
N ARG A 88 -8.46 -11.61 17.22
CA ARG A 88 -6.99 -11.60 17.13
C ARG A 88 -6.51 -10.84 15.91
N ASP A 89 -5.32 -10.25 16.00
CA ASP A 89 -4.70 -9.54 14.88
C ASP A 89 -3.84 -10.49 14.03
N ALA A 90 -4.13 -10.54 12.74
CA ALA A 90 -3.21 -11.02 11.72
C ALA A 90 -2.32 -9.86 11.22
N ARG A 91 -1.04 -10.15 10.99
CA ARG A 91 -0.08 -9.18 10.44
C ARG A 91 0.58 -9.75 9.20
N LEU A 92 0.65 -8.93 8.15
CA LEU A 92 1.38 -9.23 6.92
C LEU A 92 2.46 -8.17 6.73
N THR A 93 3.72 -8.57 6.79
CA THR A 93 4.86 -7.68 6.50
C THR A 93 5.45 -8.00 5.13
N LEU A 94 5.55 -6.98 4.27
CA LEU A 94 6.17 -7.07 2.94
C LEU A 94 7.34 -6.08 2.85
N LYS A 95 8.42 -6.47 2.18
CA LYS A 95 9.48 -5.54 1.80
C LYS A 95 9.08 -4.93 0.46
N THR A 96 8.82 -3.64 0.43
CA THR A 96 8.07 -3.02 -0.68
C THR A 96 8.93 -2.06 -1.46
N THR A 97 8.74 -2.02 -2.78
CA THR A 97 9.42 -1.11 -3.71
C THR A 97 8.39 -0.41 -4.60
N LEU A 98 8.65 0.85 -4.93
CA LEU A 98 7.84 1.64 -5.85
C LEU A 98 8.48 1.61 -7.24
N MET A 99 7.69 1.29 -8.25
CA MET A 99 8.06 1.43 -9.65
C MET A 99 7.27 2.59 -10.26
N VAL A 100 7.97 3.50 -10.94
CA VAL A 100 7.38 4.60 -11.69
C VAL A 100 7.88 4.50 -13.12
N ASP A 101 6.97 4.40 -14.08
CA ASP A 101 7.25 4.26 -15.51
C ASP A 101 8.27 3.14 -15.82
N GLY A 102 8.17 2.02 -15.09
CA GLY A 102 9.05 0.85 -15.23
C GLY A 102 10.41 0.96 -14.54
N GLN A 103 10.73 2.10 -13.91
CA GLN A 103 11.97 2.33 -13.17
C GLN A 103 11.74 2.27 -11.66
N ARG A 104 12.73 1.79 -10.90
CA ARG A 104 12.65 1.82 -9.43
C ARG A 104 12.75 3.26 -8.94
N ALA A 105 11.75 3.71 -8.20
CA ALA A 105 11.73 5.00 -7.53
C ALA A 105 12.00 4.85 -6.03
N ALA A 106 12.39 5.94 -5.37
CA ALA A 106 12.52 5.93 -3.92
C ALA A 106 11.15 5.85 -3.26
N LEU A 107 10.96 4.87 -2.36
CA LEU A 107 9.71 4.72 -1.62
C LEU A 107 9.68 5.65 -0.41
N SER A 108 8.95 6.75 -0.53
CA SER A 108 8.70 7.72 0.54
C SER A 108 7.38 7.40 1.25
N ALA A 109 7.46 6.63 2.34
CA ALA A 109 6.31 6.26 3.16
C ALA A 109 6.27 7.06 4.47
N SER A 110 5.10 7.54 4.85
CA SER A 110 4.84 8.24 6.12
C SER A 110 3.60 7.70 6.81
N GLN A 111 3.54 7.82 8.14
CA GLN A 111 2.40 7.38 8.94
C GLN A 111 1.34 8.50 9.02
N ARG A 112 0.07 8.16 8.79
CA ARG A 112 -1.09 9.05 8.99
C ARG A 112 -2.18 8.31 9.76
N GLY A 113 -2.18 8.46 11.09
CA GLY A 113 -3.05 7.67 11.95
C GLY A 113 -2.73 6.18 11.82
N GLU A 114 -3.74 5.36 11.55
CA GLU A 114 -3.57 3.91 11.32
C GLU A 114 -3.16 3.56 9.88
N ASP A 115 -3.03 4.54 8.98
CA ASP A 115 -2.70 4.31 7.58
C ASP A 115 -1.25 4.70 7.26
N VAL A 116 -0.68 4.04 6.26
CA VAL A 116 0.55 4.48 5.61
C VAL A 116 0.20 5.25 4.34
N VAL A 117 0.86 6.39 4.16
CA VAL A 117 0.76 7.22 2.96
C VAL A 117 2.09 7.16 2.21
N ILE A 118 2.05 6.80 0.93
CA ILE A 118 3.21 6.77 0.04
C ILE A 118 3.07 7.92 -0.94
N THR A 119 4.01 8.84 -0.94
CA THR A 119 4.11 9.87 -1.98
C THR A 119 4.66 9.25 -3.25
N VAL A 120 3.98 9.49 -4.37
CA VAL A 120 4.37 8.98 -5.69
C VAL A 120 5.06 10.09 -6.47
N PRO A 121 6.31 9.91 -6.92
CA PRO A 121 6.95 10.85 -7.84
C PRO A 121 6.13 11.01 -9.13
N ALA A 122 6.31 12.14 -9.82
CA ALA A 122 5.63 12.39 -11.09
C ALA A 122 5.82 11.21 -12.06
N ALA A 123 4.71 10.67 -12.54
CA ALA A 123 4.65 9.52 -13.42
C ALA A 123 3.86 9.90 -14.69
N THR A 124 4.21 9.29 -15.82
CA THR A 124 3.58 9.60 -17.12
C THR A 124 2.88 8.42 -17.77
N ARG A 125 3.20 7.19 -17.35
CA ARG A 125 2.70 5.95 -17.96
C ARG A 125 2.11 5.00 -16.93
N GLN A 126 2.86 4.75 -15.86
CA GLN A 126 2.54 3.67 -14.93
C GLN A 126 3.09 3.90 -13.53
N VAL A 127 2.35 3.46 -12.52
CA VAL A 127 2.81 3.33 -11.15
C VAL A 127 2.54 1.92 -10.66
N GLU A 128 3.54 1.26 -10.08
CA GLU A 128 3.38 -0.03 -9.41
C GLU A 128 3.94 -0.02 -8.00
N LEU A 129 3.24 -0.67 -7.07
CA LEU A 129 3.80 -1.05 -5.78
C LEU A 129 4.06 -2.55 -5.79
N ARG A 130 5.27 -2.97 -5.42
CA ARG A 130 5.70 -4.38 -5.50
C ARG A 130 6.32 -4.87 -4.19
N SER A 131 6.16 -6.14 -3.86
CA SER A 131 6.84 -6.85 -2.75
C SER A 131 8.21 -7.43 -3.11
#